data_AF-A0A031LSK4-F1
#
_entry.id   AF-A0A031LSK4-F1
#
_cell.length_a   1.000
_cell.length_b   1.000
_cell.length_c   1.000
_cell.angle_alpha   90.00
_cell.angle_beta   90.00
_cell.angle_gamma   90.00
#
_symmetry.space_group_name_H-M   'P 1'
#
loop_
_entity.id
_entity.type
_entity.pdbx_description
1 polymer ?
#
loop_
_entity_poly.entity_id
_entity_poly.type
_entity_poly.pdbx_seq_one_letter_code
_entity_poly.pdbx_strand_id
1 'polypeptide(L)'
;MNTFVQLQPNSKHFLLKVNILKTMMYCGVLWGLYNPEHQGWAIRSINQEYIFPFWLNSVQALHYAKIHWPHYQPRKITPDDFKNSLLPTLTRLKVTPALCNHRDRHFKLTIPHMQMLFFQNHLSPSI
;
A
#
# COMPACT_ATOMS: atom_id res chain seq x y z
N MET A 1 -15.69 -16.83 37.16
CA MET A 1 -16.39 -17.25 35.92
C MET A 1 -15.58 -16.74 34.75
N ASN A 2 -14.97 -17.63 33.97
CA ASN A 2 -14.16 -17.24 32.80
C ASN A 2 -15.09 -17.06 31.60
N THR A 3 -15.25 -15.82 31.15
CA THR A 3 -16.00 -15.47 29.95
C THR A 3 -15.14 -15.80 28.74
N PHE A 4 -15.34 -16.97 28.14
CA PHE A 4 -14.70 -17.32 26.88
C PHE A 4 -15.40 -16.56 25.75
N VAL A 5 -14.64 -15.71 25.04
CA VAL A 5 -15.14 -15.01 23.85
C VAL A 5 -15.20 -16.03 22.70
N GLN A 6 -16.41 -16.45 22.34
CA GLN A 6 -16.63 -17.31 21.20
C GLN A 6 -16.43 -16.50 19.90
N LEU A 7 -15.27 -16.71 19.26
CA LEU A 7 -14.96 -16.09 17.98
C LEU A 7 -15.86 -16.68 16.88
N GLN A 8 -16.75 -15.87 16.33
CA GLN A 8 -17.55 -16.24 15.16
C GLN A 8 -16.63 -16.52 13.97
N PRO A 9 -16.95 -17.48 13.08
CA PRO A 9 -16.17 -17.72 11.87
C PRO A 9 -16.26 -16.49 10.96
N ASN A 10 -15.26 -15.61 11.10
CA ASN A 10 -15.17 -14.38 10.32
C ASN A 10 -15.13 -14.73 8.82
N SER A 11 -15.82 -13.94 8.01
CA SER A 11 -15.80 -14.11 6.56
C SER A 11 -14.36 -14.12 6.05
N LYS A 12 -14.04 -14.99 5.08
CA LYS A 12 -12.70 -15.08 4.46
C LYS A 12 -12.14 -13.72 4.04
N HIS A 13 -13.03 -12.78 3.68
CA HIS A 13 -12.70 -11.41 3.33
C HIS A 13 -12.16 -10.56 4.50
N PHE A 14 -12.74 -10.71 5.70
CA PHE A 14 -12.24 -10.04 6.90
C PHE A 14 -10.86 -10.55 7.30
N LEU A 15 -10.67 -11.88 7.30
CA LEU A 15 -9.36 -12.48 7.58
C LEU A 15 -8.30 -12.04 6.57
N LEU A 16 -8.65 -11.97 5.28
CA LEU A 16 -7.76 -11.45 4.24
C LEU A 16 -7.36 -9.99 4.51
N LYS A 17 -8.31 -9.13 4.88
CA LYS A 17 -8.02 -7.73 5.26
C LYS A 17 -7.06 -7.69 6.46
N VAL A 18 -7.36 -8.40 7.54
CA VAL A 18 -6.50 -8.44 8.73
C VAL A 18 -5.09 -8.91 8.40
N ASN A 19 -4.94 -9.95 7.57
CA ASN A 19 -3.63 -10.44 7.16
C ASN A 19 -2.88 -9.43 6.30
N ILE A 20 -3.54 -8.77 5.35
CA ILE A 20 -2.94 -7.68 4.56
C ILE A 20 -2.44 -6.56 5.47
N LEU A 21 -3.26 -6.13 6.44
CA LEU A 21 -2.92 -5.07 7.39
C LEU A 21 -1.69 -5.46 8.22
N LYS A 22 -1.66 -6.69 8.75
CA LYS A 22 -0.49 -7.22 9.47
C LYS A 22 0.75 -7.25 8.57
N THR A 23 0.64 -7.77 7.35
CA THR A 23 1.77 -7.78 6.42
C THR A 23 2.26 -6.37 6.12
N MET A 24 1.38 -5.38 5.97
CA MET A 24 1.77 -3.97 5.80
C MET A 24 2.53 -3.43 7.02
N MET A 25 2.12 -3.80 8.23
CA MET A 25 2.81 -3.44 9.46
C MET A 25 4.23 -4.01 9.55
N TYR A 26 4.46 -5.23 9.03
CA TYR A 26 5.76 -5.91 9.13
C TYR A 26 6.64 -5.82 7.88
N CYS A 27 6.08 -5.51 6.70
CA CYS A 27 6.85 -5.45 5.46
C CYS A 27 7.89 -4.34 5.47
N GLY A 28 7.67 -3.26 6.24
CA GLY A 28 8.59 -2.13 6.41
C GLY A 28 8.92 -1.34 5.14
N VAL A 29 8.54 -1.83 3.96
CA VAL A 29 8.84 -1.26 2.65
C VAL A 29 7.65 -1.52 1.71
N LEU A 30 7.24 -0.50 0.96
CA LEU A 30 6.26 -0.63 -0.11
C LEU A 30 6.95 -0.49 -1.46
N TRP A 31 6.26 -0.88 -2.51
CA TRP A 31 6.74 -0.74 -3.88
C TRP A 31 5.72 0.04 -4.70
N GLY A 32 6.17 1.10 -5.36
CA GLY A 32 5.40 1.80 -6.37
C GLY A 32 6.03 1.61 -7.74
N LEU A 33 5.41 2.20 -8.76
CA LEU A 33 5.95 2.24 -10.11
C LEU A 33 6.42 3.65 -10.44
N TYR A 34 7.68 3.76 -10.86
CA TYR A 34 8.35 5.03 -11.14
C TYR A 34 8.84 5.04 -12.59
N ASN A 35 8.55 6.12 -13.30
CA ASN A 35 9.08 6.36 -14.63
C ASN A 35 10.36 7.21 -14.49
N PRO A 36 11.54 6.67 -14.82
CA PRO A 36 12.81 7.40 -14.70
C PRO A 36 12.95 8.55 -15.71
N GLU A 37 12.33 8.44 -16.90
CA GLU A 37 12.41 9.45 -17.96
C GLU A 37 11.59 10.70 -17.61
N HIS A 38 10.40 10.52 -17.04
CA HIS A 38 9.54 11.61 -16.60
C HIS A 38 9.70 11.97 -15.12
N GLN A 39 10.61 11.30 -14.42
CA GLN A 39 10.88 11.46 -13.00
C GLN A 39 9.60 11.41 -12.12
N GLY A 40 8.65 10.55 -12.49
CA GLY A 40 7.29 10.58 -11.95
C GLY A 40 6.79 9.24 -11.42
N TRP A 41 5.88 9.30 -10.46
CA TRP A 41 5.16 8.13 -9.95
C TRP A 41 3.95 7.80 -10.83
N ALA A 42 3.67 6.51 -10.99
CA ALA A 42 2.48 6.06 -11.71
C ALA A 42 1.21 6.38 -10.92
N ILE A 43 0.24 7.01 -11.59
CA ILE A 43 -1.10 7.29 -11.07
C ILE A 43 -2.10 6.81 -12.11
N ARG A 44 -3.10 6.03 -11.67
CA ARG A 44 -4.18 5.53 -12.51
C ARG A 44 -5.44 6.34 -12.26
N SER A 45 -6.19 6.65 -13.30
CA SER A 45 -7.57 7.15 -13.16
C SER A 45 -8.54 5.97 -13.22
N ILE A 46 -9.42 5.84 -12.22
CA ILE A 46 -10.50 4.85 -12.19
C ILE A 46 -11.78 5.57 -11.74
N ASN A 47 -12.82 5.56 -12.59
CA ASN A 47 -14.14 6.13 -12.26
C ASN A 47 -14.07 7.54 -11.66
N GLN A 48 -13.31 8.44 -12.31
CA GLN A 48 -13.10 9.84 -11.88
C GLN A 48 -12.28 10.00 -10.58
N GLU A 49 -11.74 8.92 -10.01
CA GLU A 49 -10.78 8.99 -8.92
C GLU A 49 -9.36 8.72 -9.41
N TYR A 50 -8.40 9.45 -8.84
CA TYR A 50 -6.98 9.17 -9.05
C TYR A 50 -6.46 8.23 -7.96
N ILE A 51 -5.79 7.18 -8.39
CA ILE A 51 -5.28 6.12 -7.53
C ILE A 51 -3.77 5.99 -7.72
N PHE A 52 -3.06 5.95 -6.60
CA PHE A 52 -1.65 5.60 -6.56
C PHE A 52 -1.53 4.11 -6.20
N PRO A 53 -1.23 3.23 -7.17
CA PRO A 53 -1.08 1.81 -6.89
C PRO A 53 0.26 1.51 -6.23
N PHE A 54 0.23 0.66 -5.22
CA PHE A 54 1.43 0.13 -4.59
C PHE A 54 1.31 -1.36 -4.29
N TRP A 55 2.44 -2.01 -4.03
CA TRP A 55 2.57 -3.44 -3.79
C TRP A 55 3.44 -3.72 -2.57
N LEU A 56 3.27 -4.91 -1.99
CA LEU A 56 4.09 -5.39 -0.86
C LEU A 56 5.43 -5.98 -1.29
N ASN A 57 5.63 -6.23 -2.59
CA ASN A 57 6.89 -6.74 -3.14
C ASN A 57 7.12 -6.24 -4.57
N SER A 58 8.40 -6.21 -4.96
CA SER A 58 8.85 -5.75 -6.28
C SER A 58 8.40 -6.64 -7.43
N VAL A 59 8.29 -7.95 -7.20
CA VAL A 59 7.93 -8.94 -8.23
C VAL A 59 6.52 -8.69 -8.76
N GLN A 60 5.56 -8.43 -7.87
CA GLN A 60 4.19 -8.08 -8.25
C GLN A 60 4.12 -6.74 -8.98
N ALA A 61 4.85 -5.73 -8.49
CA ALA A 61 4.93 -4.44 -9.18
C ALA A 61 5.53 -4.59 -10.59
N LEU A 62 6.59 -5.39 -10.75
CA LEU A 62 7.24 -5.63 -12.02
C LEU A 62 6.32 -6.35 -13.01
N HIS A 63 5.65 -7.40 -12.54
CA HIS A 63 4.69 -8.14 -13.36
C HIS A 63 3.59 -7.22 -13.87
N TYR A 64 3.04 -6.38 -12.99
CA TYR A 64 2.02 -5.40 -13.37
C TYR A 64 2.54 -4.41 -14.41
N ALA A 65 3.73 -3.83 -14.19
CA ALA A 65 4.35 -2.88 -15.11
C ALA A 65 4.54 -3.47 -16.51
N LYS A 66 5.02 -4.71 -16.62
CA LYS A 66 5.22 -5.38 -17.91
C LYS A 66 3.94 -5.47 -18.77
N ILE A 67 2.78 -5.59 -18.12
CA ILE A 67 1.49 -5.72 -18.81
C ILE A 67 0.87 -4.35 -19.09
N HIS A 68 0.88 -3.46 -18.10
CA HIS A 68 0.08 -2.23 -18.14
C HIS A 68 0.90 -0.96 -18.37
N TRP A 69 2.15 -0.91 -17.89
CA TRP A 69 3.00 0.30 -17.87
C TRP A 69 4.47 -0.04 -18.17
N PRO A 70 4.82 -0.44 -19.41
CA PRO A 70 6.12 -1.02 -19.73
C PRO A 70 7.31 -0.07 -19.52
N HIS A 71 7.08 1.23 -19.49
CA HIS A 71 8.10 2.27 -19.24
C HIS A 71 8.30 2.59 -17.75
N TYR A 72 7.56 1.94 -16.86
CA TYR A 72 7.68 2.14 -15.42
C TYR A 72 8.43 0.98 -14.78
N GLN A 73 9.21 1.30 -13.75
CA GLN A 73 9.99 0.33 -13.01
C GLN A 73 9.57 0.29 -11.53
N PRO A 74 9.61 -0.89 -10.89
CA PRO A 74 9.42 -1.00 -9.45
C PRO A 74 10.43 -0.15 -8.70
N ARG A 75 9.93 0.74 -7.85
CA ARG A 75 10.76 1.54 -6.95
C ARG A 75 10.30 1.34 -5.52
N LYS A 76 11.27 1.04 -4.66
CA LYS A 76 11.08 0.90 -3.21
C LYS A 76 10.64 2.25 -2.65
N ILE A 77 9.69 2.21 -1.72
CA ILE A 77 9.17 3.34 -0.97
C ILE A 77 9.37 2.98 0.51
N THR A 78 10.29 3.70 1.17
CA THR A 78 10.47 3.56 2.61
C THR A 78 9.35 4.28 3.37
N PRO A 79 9.14 4.00 4.66
CA PRO A 79 8.19 4.72 5.48
C PRO A 79 8.48 6.23 5.52
N ASP A 80 9.75 6.62 5.59
CA ASP A 80 10.16 8.03 5.54
C ASP A 80 9.91 8.66 4.17
N ASP A 81 10.25 7.99 3.06
CA ASP A 81 9.95 8.48 1.70
C ASP A 81 8.45 8.68 1.51
N PHE A 82 7.65 7.73 2.02
CA PHE A 82 6.22 7.83 1.93
C PHE A 82 5.72 9.03 2.74
N LYS A 83 6.10 9.12 4.02
CA LYS A 83 5.60 10.15 4.94
C LYS A 83 6.01 11.55 4.52
N ASN A 84 7.28 11.75 4.17
CA ASN A 84 7.86 13.07 3.99
C ASN A 84 7.73 13.59 2.56
N SER A 85 7.70 12.70 1.56
CA SER A 85 7.71 13.11 0.14
C SER A 85 6.43 12.73 -0.59
N LEU A 86 6.01 11.46 -0.51
CA LEU A 86 4.89 10.97 -1.31
C LEU A 86 3.54 11.42 -0.75
N LEU A 87 3.34 11.33 0.57
CA LEU A 87 2.07 11.62 1.22
C LEU A 87 1.60 13.07 1.03
N PRO A 88 2.45 14.10 1.18
CA PRO A 88 2.07 15.48 0.86
C PRO A 88 1.65 15.62 -0.60
N THR A 89 2.35 14.95 -1.52
CA THR A 89 2.06 14.98 -2.95
C THR A 89 0.71 14.34 -3.26
N LEU A 90 0.45 13.13 -2.73
CA LEU A 90 -0.83 12.44 -2.92
C LEU A 90 -2.01 13.23 -2.34
N THR A 91 -1.81 13.84 -1.16
CA THR A 91 -2.81 14.68 -0.52
C THR A 91 -3.14 15.91 -1.37
N ARG A 92 -2.11 16.63 -1.86
CA ARG A 92 -2.28 17.80 -2.73
C ARG A 92 -3.01 17.46 -4.03
N LEU A 93 -2.72 16.28 -4.61
CA LEU A 93 -3.31 15.82 -5.87
C LEU A 93 -4.65 15.10 -5.69
N LYS A 94 -5.16 14.96 -4.45
CA LYS A 94 -6.37 14.18 -4.12
C LYS A 94 -6.31 12.73 -4.66
N VAL A 95 -5.13 12.11 -4.55
CA VAL A 95 -4.86 10.76 -5.03
C VAL A 95 -4.97 9.77 -3.88
N THR A 96 -5.72 8.69 -4.07
CA THR A 96 -5.90 7.66 -3.04
C THR A 96 -4.87 6.54 -3.22
N PRO A 97 -4.06 6.20 -2.21
CA PRO A 97 -3.18 5.04 -2.29
C PRO A 97 -3.99 3.74 -2.24
N ALA A 98 -3.67 2.79 -3.11
CA ALA A 98 -4.35 1.50 -3.15
C ALA A 98 -3.35 0.34 -3.24
N LEU A 99 -3.52 -0.64 -2.37
CA LEU A 99 -2.76 -1.87 -2.43
C LEU A 99 -3.29 -2.75 -3.57
N CYS A 100 -2.41 -3.06 -4.52
CA CYS A 100 -2.69 -3.93 -5.64
C CYS A 100 -2.23 -5.36 -5.34
N ASN A 101 -2.96 -6.33 -5.89
CA ASN A 101 -2.55 -7.74 -5.87
C ASN A 101 -2.51 -8.33 -7.28
N HIS A 102 -2.12 -9.61 -7.36
CA HIS A 102 -1.99 -10.35 -8.62
C HIS A 102 -3.31 -10.56 -9.40
N ARG A 103 -4.47 -10.25 -8.82
CA ARG A 103 -5.78 -10.37 -9.49
C ARG A 103 -6.37 -9.02 -9.89
N ASP A 104 -5.53 -7.99 -9.94
CA ASP A 104 -5.93 -6.60 -10.15
C ASP A 104 -7.01 -6.13 -9.17
N ARG A 105 -7.06 -6.73 -7.97
CA ARG A 105 -7.92 -6.24 -6.89
C ARG A 105 -7.16 -5.16 -6.14
N HIS A 106 -7.87 -4.07 -5.87
CA HIS A 106 -7.34 -2.90 -5.22
C HIS A 106 -7.98 -2.74 -3.84
N PHE A 107 -7.15 -2.64 -2.79
CA PHE A 107 -7.60 -2.24 -1.47
C PHE A 107 -7.23 -0.78 -1.26
N LYS A 108 -8.21 0.12 -1.41
CA LYS A 108 -8.03 1.55 -1.12
C LYS A 108 -7.74 1.72 0.37
N LEU A 109 -6.70 2.47 0.69
CA LEU A 109 -6.37 2.84 2.05
C LEU A 109 -6.45 4.35 2.17
N THR A 110 -7.17 4.82 3.19
CA THR A 110 -7.19 6.23 3.51
C THR A 110 -5.82 6.65 4.06
N ILE A 111 -5.52 7.95 4.00
CA ILE A 111 -4.28 8.47 4.58
C ILE A 111 -4.11 8.10 6.07
N PRO A 112 -5.14 8.19 6.92
CA PRO A 112 -5.06 7.70 8.30
C PRO A 112 -4.72 6.20 8.40
N HIS A 113 -5.26 5.35 7.51
CA HIS A 113 -4.89 3.93 7.50
C HIS A 113 -3.41 3.74 7.14
N MET A 114 -2.90 4.46 6.14
CA MET A 114 -1.47 4.42 5.80
C MET A 114 -0.61 4.86 6.98
N GLN A 115 -1.04 5.90 7.70
CA GLN A 115 -0.31 6.39 8.87
C GLN A 115 -0.24 5.36 10.00
N MET A 116 -1.37 4.76 10.33
CA MET A 116 -1.46 3.74 11.38
C MET A 116 -0.67 2.49 11.01
N LEU A 117 -0.79 2.00 9.77
CA LEU A 117 -0.25 0.71 9.38
C LEU A 117 1.23 0.74 9.03
N PHE A 118 1.71 1.86 8.49
CA PHE A 118 3.04 1.92 7.89
C PHE A 118 4.03 2.80 8.68
N PHE A 119 3.56 3.75 9.49
CA PHE A 119 4.45 4.66 10.24
C PHE A 119 4.53 4.39 11.74
N GLN A 120 3.64 3.57 12.33
CA GLN A 120 3.66 3.34 13.78
C GLN A 120 4.81 2.45 14.27
N ASN A 121 5.42 1.64 13.39
CA ASN A 121 6.43 0.63 13.80
C ASN A 121 7.89 1.12 13.82
N HIS A 122 8.16 2.42 13.60
CA HIS A 122 9.51 2.97 13.84
C HIS A 122 9.78 3.37 15.30
N LEU A 123 8.77 3.28 16.17
CA LEU A 123 8.96 3.29 17.61
C LEU A 123 9.23 1.86 18.08
N SER A 124 10.44 1.36 17.82
CA SER A 124 10.95 0.26 18.65
C SER A 124 11.24 0.84 20.04
N PRO A 125 10.81 0.21 21.14
CA PRO A 125 11.21 0.64 22.47
C PRO A 125 12.72 0.48 22.56
N SER A 126 13.40 1.57 22.94
CA SER A 126 14.76 1.49 23.43
C SER A 126 14.77 0.50 24.61
N ILE A 127 15.34 -0.69 24.41
CA ILE A 127 15.77 -1.59 25.48
C ILE A 127 17.30 -1.50 25.50
#